data_AF-A0A1H3ZCM5-F1
#
_entry.id   AF-A0A1H3ZCM5-F1
#
_cell.length_a   1.000
_cell.length_b   1.000
_cell.length_c   1.000
_cell.angle_alpha   90.00
_cell.angle_beta   90.00
_cell.angle_gamma   90.00
#
_symmetry.space_group_name_H-M   'P 1'
#
loop_
_entity.id
_entity.type
_entity.pdbx_description
1 polymer ?
#
loop_
_entity_poly.entity_id
_entity_poly.type
_entity_poly.pdbx_seq_one_letter_code
_entity_poly.pdbx_strand_id
1 'polypeptide(L)' 'MRNGKILLQRPKNDDYAIIGGHVAAMETSMETLKREFEEELHAKIEVDNLLAIGEIYFHGEKDPVIRYAYIIMYI' A
#
# COMPACT_ATOMS: atom_id res chain seq x y z
N MET A 1 -6.36 8.48 7.76
CA MET A 1 -6.17 8.19 9.19
C MET A 1 -7.41 8.61 9.96
N ARG A 2 -7.88 7.81 10.91
CA ARG A 2 -9.07 8.18 11.71
C ARG A 2 -8.73 8.14 13.18
N ASN A 3 -8.89 9.26 13.87
CA ASN A 3 -8.63 9.40 15.31
C ASN A 3 -7.21 8.98 15.71
N GLY A 4 -6.19 9.40 14.94
CA GLY A 4 -4.79 9.05 15.19
C GLY A 4 -4.44 7.58 14.96
N LYS A 5 -5.31 6.82 14.28
CA LYS A 5 -5.09 5.41 13.93
C LYS A 5 -5.01 5.20 12.42
N ILE A 6 -4.20 4.22 12.02
CA ILE A 6 -4.10 3.70 10.66
C ILE A 6 -4.80 2.34 10.57
N LEU A 7 -5.37 2.05 9.41
CA LEU A 7 -5.95 0.75 9.10
C LEU A 7 -4.85 -0.17 8.55
N LEU A 8 -4.73 -1.36 9.11
CA LEU A 8 -3.82 -2.41 8.67
C LEU A 8 -4.63 -3.69 8.40
N GLN A 9 -4.21 -4.46 7.41
CA GLN A 9 -4.71 -5.79 7.16
C GLN A 9 -3.78 -6.84 7.77
N ARG A 10 -4.35 -7.97 8.22
CA ARG A 10 -3.58 -9.11 8.72
C ARG A 10 -4.18 -10.42 8.23
N PRO A 11 -3.52 -11.14 7.32
CA PRO A 11 -3.89 -12.51 6.96
C PRO A 11 -3.80 -13.45 8.17
N LYS A 12 -4.50 -14.59 8.15
CA LYS A 12 -4.59 -15.49 9.32
C LYS A 12 -3.24 -15.96 9.87
N ASN A 13 -2.23 -16.10 9.01
CA ASN A 13 -0.92 -16.67 9.35
C ASN A 13 0.23 -15.77 8.90
N ASP A 14 0.03 -14.46 8.87
CA ASP A 14 1.01 -13.50 8.38
C ASP A 14 1.01 -12.22 9.23
N ASP A 15 2.01 -11.37 9.02
CA ASP A 15 2.16 -10.10 9.72
C ASP A 15 1.16 -9.03 9.26
N TYR A 16 1.10 -7.93 10.02
CA TYR A 16 0.29 -6.77 9.65
C TYR A 16 0.93 -6.05 8.45
N ALA A 17 0.11 -5.73 7.46
CA ALA A 17 0.49 -4.97 6.29
C ALA A 17 -0.46 -3.78 6.07
N ILE A 18 0.04 -2.77 5.37
CA ILE A 18 -0.81 -1.67 4.85
C ILE A 18 -1.61 -2.21 3.66
N ILE A 19 -2.81 -1.67 3.45
CA ILE A 19 -3.62 -1.95 2.24
C ILE A 19 -2.91 -1.37 1.01
N GLY A 20 -2.82 -2.15 -0.05
CA GLY A 20 -2.20 -1.72 -1.30
C GLY A 20 -1.59 -2.89 -2.07
N GLY A 21 -1.10 -2.58 -3.25
CA GLY A 21 -0.60 -3.59 -4.17
C GLY A 21 0.32 -3.01 -5.23
N HIS A 22 0.46 -3.75 -6.33
CA HIS A 22 1.34 -3.38 -7.43
C HIS A 22 0.72 -2.31 -8.32
N VAL A 23 1.50 -1.27 -8.62
CA VAL A 23 1.14 -0.28 -9.65
C VAL A 23 1.13 -0.96 -11.02
N ALA A 24 0.02 -0.86 -11.74
CA ALA A 24 -0.09 -1.37 -13.11
C ALA A 24 0.61 -0.46 -14.13
N ALA A 25 0.90 -1.00 -15.32
CA ALA A 25 1.47 -0.18 -16.39
C ALA A 25 0.51 0.96 -16.77
N MET A 26 1.05 2.17 -16.91
CA MET A 26 0.30 3.40 -17.22
C MET A 26 -0.69 3.83 -16.11
N GLU A 27 -0.60 3.25 -14.91
CA GLU A 27 -1.38 3.66 -13.74
C GLU A 27 -0.53 4.60 -12.85
N THR A 28 -1.12 5.67 -12.33
CA THR A 28 -0.48 6.48 -11.31
C THR A 28 -0.60 5.80 -9.94
N SER A 29 0.36 6.01 -9.03
CA SER A 29 0.29 5.42 -7.68
C SER A 29 -0.98 5.79 -6.91
N MET A 30 -1.58 6.96 -7.23
CA MET A 30 -2.85 7.38 -6.64
C MET A 30 -4.03 6.55 -7.16
N GLU A 31 -4.09 6.29 -8.47
CA GLU A 31 -5.12 5.42 -9.06
C GLU A 31 -4.98 3.99 -8.54
N THR A 32 -3.75 3.48 -8.46
CA THR A 32 -3.46 2.18 -7.83
C THR A 32 -4.03 2.12 -6.43
N LEU A 33 -3.75 3.11 -5.58
CA LEU A 33 -4.22 3.08 -4.19
C LEU A 33 -5.76 3.09 -4.11
N LYS A 34 -6.43 3.92 -4.92
CA LYS A 34 -7.90 3.95 -4.95
C LYS A 34 -8.48 2.61 -5.42
N ARG A 35 -7.86 1.98 -6.43
CA ARG A 35 -8.28 0.67 -6.96
C ARG A 35 -8.09 -0.44 -5.91
N GLU A 36 -6.91 -0.54 -5.31
CA GLU A 36 -6.59 -1.58 -4.32
C GLU A 36 -7.51 -1.48 -3.08
N PHE A 37 -7.83 -0.26 -2.63
CA PHE A 37 -8.81 -0.06 -1.54
C PHE A 37 -10.23 -0.52 -1.92
N GLU A 38 -10.67 -0.29 -3.16
CA GLU A 38 -11.97 -0.77 -3.63
C GLU A 38 -11.98 -2.31 -3.83
N GLU A 39 -10.88 -2.89 -4.32
CA GLU A 39 -10.74 -4.32 -4.55
C GLU A 39 -10.67 -5.12 -3.24
N GLU A 40 -9.85 -4.69 -2.28
CA GLU A 40 -9.64 -5.42 -1.03
C GLU A 40 -10.72 -5.13 0.04
N LEU A 41 -11.24 -3.91 0.09
CA LEU A 41 -12.13 -3.45 1.16
C LEU A 41 -13.52 -2.99 0.69
N HIS A 42 -13.76 -2.91 -0.62
CA HIS A 42 -14.98 -2.32 -1.20
C HIS A 42 -15.24 -0.91 -0.66
N ALA A 43 -14.16 -0.16 -0.46
CA ALA A 43 -14.18 1.18 0.11
C ALA A 43 -13.57 2.20 -0.85
N LYS A 44 -14.39 3.16 -1.26
CA LYS A 44 -13.93 4.31 -2.03
C LYS A 44 -13.21 5.30 -1.12
N ILE A 45 -11.99 5.68 -1.50
CA ILE A 45 -11.18 6.65 -0.78
C ILE A 45 -10.81 7.83 -1.67
N GLU A 46 -10.55 8.96 -1.03
CA GLU A 46 -9.84 10.07 -1.64
C GLU A 46 -8.39 10.07 -1.14
N VAL A 47 -7.48 10.47 -2.02
CA VAL A 47 -6.05 10.53 -1.74
C VAL A 47 -5.65 11.99 -1.84
N ASP A 48 -5.15 12.54 -0.74
CA ASP A 48 -4.80 13.96 -0.66
C ASP A 48 -3.28 14.17 -0.70
N ASN A 49 -2.58 13.80 0.38
CA ASN A 49 -1.14 14.05 0.52
C ASN A 49 -0.31 12.76 0.54
N LEU A 50 0.87 12.82 -0.09
CA LEU A 50 1.93 11.82 0.04
C LEU A 50 2.59 11.94 1.41
N LEU A 51 2.57 10.85 2.19
CA LEU A 51 3.13 10.84 3.54
C LEU A 51 4.62 10.45 3.52
N ALA A 52 4.97 9.36 2.82
CA ALA A 52 6.35 8.89 2.73
C ALA A 52 6.59 8.04 1.48
N ILE A 53 7.86 8.01 1.04
CA ILE A 53 8.37 7.05 0.06
C ILE A 53 9.44 6.23 0.75
N GLY A 54 9.35 4.90 0.62
CA GLY A 54 10.34 3.97 1.17
C GLY A 54 10.82 3.01 0.11
N GLU A 55 12.10 2.66 0.16
CA GLU A 55 12.65 1.53 -0.57
C GLU A 55 12.73 0.35 0.38
N ILE A 56 12.12 -0.78 0.00
CA ILE A 56 12.14 -2.00 0.81
C ILE A 56 12.91 -3.07 0.04
N TYR A 57 13.94 -3.58 0.70
CA TYR A 57 14.81 -4.64 0.19
C TYR A 57 14.47 -5.93 0.92
N PHE A 58 13.83 -6.87 0.21
CA PHE A 58 13.56 -8.20 0.75
C PHE A 58 14.71 -9.14 0.42
N HIS A 59 15.31 -9.73 1.45
CA HIS A 59 16.31 -10.79 1.28
C HIS A 59 15.58 -12.14 1.22
N GLY A 60 15.50 -12.74 0.04
CA GLY A 60 14.98 -14.10 -0.19
C GLY A 60 16.09 -15.08 -0.62
N GLU A 61 15.71 -16.28 -1.10
CA GLU A 61 16.67 -17.28 -1.61
C GLU A 61 17.23 -16.96 -3.02
N LYS A 62 16.57 -16.09 -3.77
CA LYS A 62 17.09 -15.52 -5.03
C LYS A 62 17.29 -14.01 -4.84
N ASP A 63 18.18 -13.45 -5.67
CA ASP A 63 18.71 -12.08 -5.66
C ASP A 63 17.76 -11.01 -5.08
N PRO A 64 18.28 -9.99 -4.38
CA PRO A 64 17.48 -8.99 -3.70
C PRO A 64 16.46 -8.35 -4.65
N VAL A 65 15.18 -8.58 -4.38
CA VAL A 65 14.10 -7.91 -5.11
C VAL A 65 13.91 -6.54 -4.48
N ILE A 66 14.29 -5.49 -5.22
CA ILE A 66 14.01 -4.10 -4.84
C ILE A 66 12.51 -3.88 -5.05
N ARG A 67 11.80 -3.50 -3.98
CA ARG A 67 10.41 -3.02 -4.07
C ARG A 67 10.37 -1.57 -3.61
N TYR A 68 9.84 -0.70 -4.46
CA TYR A 68 9.45 0.64 -4.03
C TYR A 68 8.12 0.52 -3.30
N ALA A 69 8.10 0.91 -2.03
CA ALA A 69 6.89 1.00 -1.23
C ALA A 69 6.48 2.48 -1.13
N TYR A 70 5.32 2.79 -1.70
CA TYR A 70 4.71 4.11 -1.53
C TYR A 70 3.79 4.04 -0.32
N ILE A 71 4.14 4.72 0.79
CA ILE A 71 3.22 4.93 1.90
C ILE A 71 2.48 6.22 1.60
N ILE A 72 1.43 6.12 0.80
CA ILE A 72 0.52 7.23 0.55
C ILE A 72 -0.67 7.02 1.46
N MET A 73 -0.88 7.90 2.44
CA MET A 73 -2.23 8.14 2.93
C MET A 73 -2.36 9.39 3.80
N TYR A 74 -3.06 10.38 3.26
CA TYR A 74 -4.11 11.08 3.99
C TYR A 74 -5.46 10.60 3.40
N ILE A 75 -6.21 9.85 4.21
CA ILE A 75 -7.68 9.76 4.19
C ILE A 75 -8.19 10.58 5.36
#